data_AF-A0A9D3WZQ7-F1
#
_entry.id   AF-A0A9D3WZQ7-F1
#
_cell.length_a   1.000
_cell.length_b   1.000
_cell.length_c   1.000
_cell.angle_alpha   90.00
_cell.angle_beta   90.00
_cell.angle_gamma   90.00
#
_symmetry.space_group_name_H-M   'P 1'
#
loop_
_entity.id
_entity.type
_entity.pdbx_description
1 polymer ?
#
loop_
_entity_poly.entity_id
_entity_poly.type
_entity_poly.pdbx_seq_one_letter_code
_entity_poly.pdbx_strand_id
1 'polypeptide(L)'
;FSEATKQFGFISLAKTEDFFQPASLTTTTEPNFTTEVSKLKNVNFCVYLGSTISSDGSLGQELSNRIQKASQGFGRLCHRIFSQHTNRLSTKSMIYNAAMVASLL
;
A
#
# COMPACT_ATOMS: atom_id res chain seq x y z
N PHE A 1 -2.41 -23.42 21.51
CA PHE A 1 -2.66 -22.05 21.03
C PHE A 1 -4.06 -21.86 20.46
N SER A 2 -4.55 -22.75 19.57
CA SER A 2 -5.89 -22.66 18.94
C SER A 2 -7.06 -22.49 19.92
N GLU A 3 -7.13 -23.30 20.99
CA GLU A 3 -8.22 -23.27 21.98
C GLU A 3 -8.37 -21.90 22.68
N ALA A 4 -7.25 -21.36 23.18
CA ALA A 4 -7.24 -20.10 23.92
C ALA A 4 -7.58 -18.91 23.02
N THR A 5 -7.06 -18.87 21.79
CA THR A 5 -7.41 -17.81 20.83
C THR A 5 -8.89 -17.81 20.45
N LYS A 6 -9.55 -18.97 20.43
CA LYS A 6 -11.01 -19.09 20.23
C LYS A 6 -11.77 -18.59 21.45
N GLN A 7 -11.37 -18.99 22.64
CA GLN A 7 -12.03 -18.60 23.90
C GLN A 7 -11.92 -17.10 24.20
N PHE A 8 -10.78 -16.49 23.87
CA PHE A 8 -10.52 -15.08 24.17
C PHE A 8 -10.70 -14.15 22.96
N GLY A 9 -11.11 -14.67 21.80
CA GLY A 9 -11.41 -13.85 20.61
C GLY A 9 -10.22 -13.08 20.05
N PHE A 10 -8.99 -13.52 20.29
CA PHE A 10 -7.76 -12.83 19.88
C PHE A 10 -7.62 -12.67 18.35
N ILE A 11 -8.29 -13.52 17.57
CA ILE A 11 -8.27 -13.46 16.10
C ILE A 11 -9.70 -13.34 15.59
N SER A 12 -10.02 -12.18 15.01
CA SER A 12 -11.32 -11.90 14.41
C SER A 12 -11.33 -12.32 12.95
N LEU A 13 -12.00 -13.43 12.61
CA LEU A 13 -12.13 -13.91 11.23
C LEU A 13 -12.74 -12.88 10.28
N ALA A 14 -13.62 -12.00 10.77
CA ALA A 14 -14.20 -10.92 9.98
C ALA A 14 -13.19 -9.84 9.52
N LYS A 15 -12.01 -9.78 10.16
CA LYS A 15 -10.93 -8.83 9.85
C LYS A 15 -9.72 -9.51 9.21
N THR A 16 -9.75 -10.84 9.09
CA THR A 16 -8.66 -11.61 8.53
C THR A 16 -8.96 -11.88 7.07
N GLU A 17 -8.11 -11.37 6.20
CA GLU A 17 -8.11 -11.67 4.78
C GLU A 17 -6.89 -12.56 4.47
N ASP A 18 -7.03 -13.42 3.48
CA ASP A 18 -5.96 -14.31 3.01
C ASP A 18 -5.18 -13.60 1.89
N PHE A 19 -3.86 -13.61 2.01
CA PHE A 19 -2.95 -13.01 1.05
C PHE A 19 -1.87 -14.01 0.70
N PHE A 20 -1.80 -14.38 -0.57
CA PHE A 20 -0.89 -15.39 -1.07
C PHE A 20 -0.04 -14.86 -2.21
N GLN A 21 1.26 -15.16 -2.12
CA GLN A 21 2.24 -14.82 -3.15
C GLN A 21 2.79 -16.11 -3.76
N PRO A 22 2.39 -16.47 -4.98
CA PRO A 22 2.93 -17.64 -5.65
C PRO A 22 4.40 -17.40 -6.01
N ALA A 23 5.22 -18.45 -5.90
CA ALA A 23 6.63 -18.39 -6.27
C ALA A 23 6.84 -18.25 -7.79
N SER A 24 5.85 -18.63 -8.60
CA SER A 24 5.83 -18.45 -10.05
C SER A 24 4.53 -17.79 -10.49
N LEU A 25 4.61 -16.85 -11.43
CA LEU A 25 3.45 -16.21 -12.06
C LEU A 25 2.55 -17.20 -12.82
N THR A 26 3.00 -18.45 -13.01
CA THR A 26 2.28 -19.52 -13.73
C THR A 26 1.47 -20.44 -12.82
N THR A 27 1.64 -20.38 -11.50
CA THR A 27 0.87 -21.21 -10.56
C THR A 27 -0.46 -20.55 -10.22
N THR A 28 -1.48 -20.86 -11.02
CA THR A 28 -2.88 -20.41 -10.87
C THR A 28 -3.66 -21.24 -9.84
N THR A 29 -3.01 -21.69 -8.77
CA THR A 29 -3.75 -22.39 -7.70
C THR A 29 -4.13 -21.35 -6.65
N GLU A 30 -5.40 -20.94 -6.66
CA GLU A 30 -5.93 -20.12 -5.58
C GLU A 30 -5.79 -20.90 -4.25
N PRO A 31 -5.19 -20.30 -3.21
CA PRO A 31 -5.13 -20.91 -1.90
C PRO A 31 -6.56 -21.09 -1.38
N ASN A 32 -6.86 -22.30 -0.95
CA ASN A 32 -8.10 -22.58 -0.26
C ASN A 32 -7.80 -22.62 1.24
N PHE A 33 -7.61 -21.43 1.85
CA PHE A 33 -7.47 -21.33 3.29
C PHE A 33 -8.84 -21.38 3.96
N THR A 34 -9.18 -22.54 4.52
CA THR A 34 -10.43 -22.77 5.25
C THR A 34 -10.17 -22.74 6.75
N THR A 35 -10.92 -21.90 7.46
CA THR A 35 -11.05 -22.03 8.92
C THR A 35 -12.25 -22.93 9.22
N GLU A 36 -12.33 -23.52 10.41
CA GLU A 36 -13.46 -24.37 10.85
C GLU A 36 -14.86 -23.76 10.65
N VAL A 37 -14.96 -22.43 10.53
CA VAL A 37 -16.23 -21.68 10.44
C VAL A 37 -16.48 -21.09 9.05
N SER A 38 -15.44 -20.76 8.27
CA SER A 38 -15.60 -20.13 6.95
C SER A 38 -14.29 -20.08 6.14
N LYS A 39 -14.41 -19.99 4.82
CA LYS A 39 -13.29 -19.67 3.92
C LYS A 39 -12.89 -18.20 4.09
N LEU A 40 -11.59 -17.94 4.20
CA LEU A 40 -11.09 -16.57 4.24
C LEU A 40 -11.18 -15.93 2.84
N LYS A 41 -11.46 -14.63 2.81
CA LYS A 41 -11.50 -13.87 1.56
C LYS A 41 -10.07 -13.68 1.06
N ASN A 42 -9.81 -14.10 -0.17
CA ASN A 42 -8.52 -13.87 -0.82
C ASN A 42 -8.45 -12.43 -1.36
N VAL A 43 -7.32 -11.75 -1.16
CA VAL A 43 -7.07 -10.40 -1.66
C VAL A 43 -5.85 -10.33 -2.55
N ASN A 44 -5.96 -9.55 -3.63
CA ASN A 44 -4.87 -9.33 -4.58
C ASN A 44 -3.87 -8.27 -4.10
N PHE A 45 -4.29 -7.38 -3.20
CA PHE A 45 -3.44 -6.32 -2.67
C PHE A 45 -3.56 -6.29 -1.16
N CYS A 46 -2.41 -6.26 -0.48
CA CYS A 46 -2.33 -6.10 0.96
C CYS A 46 -1.60 -4.80 1.28
N VAL A 47 -2.18 -3.98 2.16
CA VAL A 47 -1.51 -2.77 2.65
C VAL A 47 -0.80 -3.08 3.95
N TYR A 48 0.52 -2.98 3.95
CA TYR A 48 1.35 -3.21 5.12
C TYR A 48 2.31 -2.04 5.34
N LEU A 49 2.22 -1.43 6.54
CA LEU A 49 3.06 -0.31 6.96
C LEU A 49 3.12 0.87 5.96
N GLY A 50 2.05 1.09 5.20
CA GLY A 50 1.94 2.17 4.22
C GLY A 50 2.33 1.80 2.79
N SER A 51 2.87 0.60 2.56
CA SER A 51 3.12 0.04 1.24
C SER A 51 2.04 -0.94 0.81
N THR A 52 1.80 -1.01 -0.49
CA THR A 52 0.88 -1.95 -1.13
C THR A 52 1.68 -3.10 -1.74
N ILE A 53 1.45 -4.31 -1.22
CA ILE A 53 2.06 -5.53 -1.71
C ILE A 53 1.05 -6.23 -2.63
N SER A 54 1.48 -6.57 -3.84
CA SER A 54 0.65 -7.31 -4.81
C SER A 54 0.82 -8.81 -4.63
N SER A 55 -0.25 -9.58 -4.85
CA SER A 55 -0.26 -11.04 -4.79
C SER A 55 0.71 -11.64 -5.80
N ASP A 56 0.82 -11.08 -7.00
CA ASP A 56 1.76 -11.50 -8.05
C ASP A 56 3.22 -11.06 -7.79
N GLY A 57 3.49 -10.38 -6.68
CA GLY A 57 4.81 -9.83 -6.37
C GLY A 57 5.22 -8.63 -7.22
N SER A 58 4.33 -8.10 -8.06
CA SER A 58 4.62 -6.94 -8.89
C SER A 58 4.67 -5.64 -8.07
N LEU A 59 5.58 -4.75 -8.46
CA LEU A 59 5.71 -3.41 -7.88
C LEU A 59 4.78 -2.38 -8.53
N GLY A 60 4.08 -2.74 -9.61
CA GLY A 60 3.33 -1.79 -10.43
C GLY A 60 2.28 -1.01 -9.64
N GLN A 61 1.51 -1.70 -8.79
CA GLN A 61 0.49 -1.05 -7.98
C GLN A 61 1.07 -0.10 -6.92
N GLU A 62 2.17 -0.49 -6.26
CA GLU A 62 2.84 0.36 -5.28
C GLU A 62 3.42 1.62 -5.92
N LEU A 63 4.07 1.46 -7.07
CA LEU A 63 4.62 2.58 -7.83
C LEU A 63 3.51 3.55 -8.27
N SER A 64 2.39 3.02 -8.79
CA SER A 64 1.23 3.83 -9.16
C SER A 64 0.68 4.62 -7.96
N ASN A 65 0.52 3.94 -6.81
CA ASN A 65 0.05 4.56 -5.57
C ASN A 65 1.00 5.68 -5.10
N ARG A 66 2.32 5.46 -5.16
CA ARG A 66 3.34 6.46 -4.80
C ARG A 66 3.34 7.66 -5.74
N ILE A 67 3.27 7.43 -7.05
CA ILE A 67 3.17 8.49 -8.06
C ILE A 67 1.90 9.32 -7.86
N GLN A 68 0.78 8.67 -7.55
CA GLN A 68 -0.47 9.37 -7.25
C GLN A 68 -0.34 10.25 -6.00
N LYS A 69 0.24 9.73 -4.90
CA LYS A 69 0.52 10.51 -3.68
C LYS A 69 1.46 11.69 -3.96
N ALA A 70 2.52 11.46 -4.73
CA ALA A 70 3.48 12.48 -5.14
C ALA A 70 2.79 13.59 -5.94
N SER A 71 1.96 13.21 -6.92
CA SER A 71 1.21 14.14 -7.77
C SER A 71 0.23 14.99 -6.96
N GLN A 72 -0.48 14.39 -6.01
CA GLN A 72 -1.35 15.11 -5.09
C GLN A 72 -0.56 16.06 -4.17
N GLY A 73 0.58 15.62 -3.65
CA GLY A 73 1.50 16.44 -2.85
C GLY A 73 2.00 17.65 -3.65
N PHE A 74 2.42 17.42 -4.89
CA PHE A 74 2.85 18.46 -5.81
C PHE A 74 1.72 19.46 -6.12
N GLY A 75 0.50 18.99 -6.41
CA GLY A 75 -0.65 19.87 -6.63
C GLY A 75 -0.90 20.82 -5.46
N ARG A 76 -0.82 20.32 -4.22
CA ARG A 76 -0.92 21.16 -3.00
C ARG A 76 0.23 22.15 -2.89
N LEU A 77 1.44 21.71 -3.23
CA LEU A 77 2.64 22.54 -3.19
C LEU A 77 2.59 23.66 -4.22
N CYS A 78 2.11 23.36 -5.43
CA CYS A 78 1.90 24.32 -6.51
C CYS A 78 1.03 25.49 -6.05
N HIS A 79 -0.10 25.17 -5.41
CA HIS A 79 -1.03 26.19 -4.92
C HIS A 79 -0.45 27.05 -3.79
N ARG A 80 0.41 26.50 -2.91
CA ARG A 80 0.95 27.24 -1.76
C ARG A 80 2.25 27.99 -2.04
N ILE A 81 3.17 27.37 -2.77
CA ILE A 81 4.55 27.85 -2.89
C ILE A 81 4.86 28.34 -4.30
N PHE A 82 4.43 27.59 -5.32
CA PHE A 82 4.77 27.93 -6.71
C PHE A 82 3.92 29.06 -7.28
N SER A 83 2.67 29.21 -6.83
CA SER A 83 1.77 30.33 -7.17
C SER A 83 2.24 31.69 -6.62
N GLN A 84 3.10 31.69 -5.60
CA GLN A 84 3.59 32.92 -4.99
C GLN A 84 4.75 33.52 -5.79
N HIS A 85 4.64 34.81 -6.12
CA HIS A 85 5.65 35.56 -6.87
C HIS A 85 6.90 35.91 -6.04
N THR A 86 6.78 35.91 -4.71
CA THR A 86 7.84 36.32 -3.77
C THR A 86 8.91 35.26 -3.55
N ASN A 87 8.63 34.00 -3.87
CA ASN A 87 9.53 32.89 -3.60
C ASN A 87 10.61 32.75 -4.68
N ARG A 88 11.88 32.67 -4.27
CA ARG A 88 13.02 32.46 -5.16
C ARG A 88 12.92 31.12 -5.87
N LEU A 89 13.34 31.10 -7.14
CA LEU A 89 13.34 29.90 -7.98
C LEU A 89 14.19 28.76 -7.39
N SER A 90 15.33 29.10 -6.76
CA SER A 90 16.20 28.12 -6.09
C SER A 90 15.47 27.38 -4.96
N THR A 91 14.72 28.10 -4.14
CA THR A 91 13.90 27.54 -3.06
C THR A 91 12.80 26.63 -3.61
N LYS A 92 12.09 27.09 -4.66
CA LYS A 92 11.06 26.28 -5.34
C LYS A 92 11.62 24.95 -5.86
N SER A 93 12.81 24.96 -6.46
CA SER A 93 13.52 23.76 -6.96
C SER A 93 13.92 22.82 -5.82
N MET A 94 14.45 23.36 -4.72
CA MET A 94 14.85 22.57 -3.55
C MET A 94 13.66 21.84 -2.92
N ILE A 95 12.54 22.54 -2.77
CA ILE A 95 11.31 21.98 -2.19
C ILE A 95 10.70 20.93 -3.13
N TYR A 96 10.71 21.19 -4.44
CA TYR A 96 10.27 20.18 -5.42
C TYR A 96 11.05 18.87 -5.25
N ASN A 97 12.39 18.94 -5.26
CA ASN A 97 13.22 17.75 -5.11
C ASN A 97 12.97 17.04 -3.78
N ALA A 98 12.92 17.78 -2.66
CA ALA A 98 12.67 17.18 -1.35
C ALA A 98 11.30 16.47 -1.28
N ALA A 99 10.24 17.11 -1.78
CA ALA A 99 8.89 16.56 -1.75
C ALA A 99 8.71 15.37 -2.70
N MET A 100 9.29 15.43 -3.91
CA MET A 100 9.22 14.34 -4.89
C MET A 100 10.01 13.12 -4.44
N VAL A 101 11.25 13.31 -3.96
CA VAL A 101 12.06 12.21 -3.44
C VAL A 101 11.37 11.54 -2.25
N ALA A 102 10.84 12.33 -1.31
CA ALA A 102 10.15 11.77 -0.15
C ALA A 102 8.85 11.02 -0.49
N SER A 103 8.17 11.36 -1.59
CA SER A 103 6.91 10.71 -1.99
C SER A 103 7.10 9.45 -2.83
N LEU A 104 8.28 9.30 -3.46
CA LEU A 104 8.63 8.15 -4.28
C LEU A 104 9.40 7.07 -3.50
N LEU A 105 9.95 7.41 -2.33
CA LEU A 105 10.65 6.52 -1.40
C LEU A 105 9.69 5.73 -0.49
#